data_AF-A0A0G1MT19-F1
#
_entry.id   AF-A0A0G1MT19-F1
#
_cell.length_a   1.000
_cell.length_b   1.000
_cell.length_c   1.000
_cell.angle_alpha   90.00
_cell.angle_beta   90.00
_cell.angle_gamma   90.00
#
_symmetry.space_group_name_H-M   'P 1'
#
loop_
_entity.id
_entity.type
_entity.pdbx_description
1 polymer ?
#
loop_
_entity_poly.entity_id
_entity_poly.type
_entity_poly.pdbx_seq_one_letter_code
_entity_poly.pdbx_strand_id
1 'polypeptide(L)'
;RILELPVLYLSSYFKKHQKLYYQKLQEYHDEDANIDGWLEFFLEGVAEIADSSIETCTKITALRDRDFAKMQKLGKKSAESTLEIVRKLFSQPIIGVAEMMKWTGFTAPGAYKVVGRLKDLKILEPLGDADYGQKYVYADYYEIFDDAFRDTRAKLK
;
A
#
# COMPACT_ATOMS: atom_id res chain seq x y z
N ARG A 1 9.56 -22.04 9.53
CA ARG A 1 8.17 -21.71 9.12
C ARG A 1 8.30 -20.82 7.89
N ILE A 2 7.86 -21.28 6.72
CA ILE A 2 7.89 -20.48 5.47
C ILE A 2 6.70 -19.50 5.52
N LEU A 3 6.86 -18.29 5.00
CA LEU A 3 5.79 -17.29 4.95
C LEU A 3 4.60 -17.83 4.14
N GLU A 4 3.39 -17.79 4.71
CA GLU A 4 2.16 -18.33 4.10
C GLU A 4 1.66 -17.50 2.91
N LEU A 5 2.17 -16.28 2.74
CA LEU A 5 1.91 -15.37 1.62
C LEU A 5 3.25 -14.81 1.12
N PRO A 6 3.52 -14.81 -0.20
CA PRO A 6 4.77 -14.26 -0.75
C PRO A 6 4.71 -12.72 -0.74
N VAL A 7 4.97 -12.12 0.43
CA VAL A 7 5.11 -10.66 0.60
C VAL A 7 6.51 -10.14 0.27
N LEU A 8 7.46 -11.05 0.02
CA LEU A 8 8.84 -10.73 -0.34
C LEU A 8 8.99 -10.73 -1.87
N TYR A 9 8.98 -9.55 -2.47
CA TYR A 9 9.19 -9.41 -3.91
C TYR A 9 10.69 -9.29 -4.23
N LEU A 10 11.43 -10.39 -4.14
CA LEU A 10 12.88 -10.42 -4.41
C LEU A 10 13.26 -9.91 -5.82
N SER A 11 12.33 -9.99 -6.77
CA SER A 11 12.47 -9.43 -8.10
C SER A 11 12.76 -7.92 -8.11
N SER A 12 12.31 -7.16 -7.10
CA SER A 12 12.62 -5.73 -7.00
C SER A 12 14.10 -5.48 -6.71
N TYR A 13 14.72 -6.29 -5.84
CA TYR A 13 16.15 -6.25 -5.57
C TYR A 13 16.95 -6.56 -6.84
N PHE A 14 16.61 -7.63 -7.56
CA PHE A 14 17.29 -7.94 -8.82
C PHE A 14 17.13 -6.85 -9.87
N LYS A 15 15.95 -6.23 -9.98
CA LYS A 15 15.73 -5.11 -10.91
C LYS A 15 16.58 -3.89 -10.54
N LYS A 16 16.71 -3.57 -9.25
CA LYS A 16 17.56 -2.48 -8.73
C LYS A 16 19.04 -2.76 -8.99
N HIS A 17 19.47 -4.02 -8.83
CA HIS A 17 20.86 -4.46 -8.99
C HIS A 17 21.10 -5.21 -10.32
N GLN A 18 20.39 -4.85 -11.39
CA GLN A 18 20.28 -5.65 -12.62
C GLN A 18 21.64 -6.04 -13.24
N LYS A 19 22.59 -5.09 -13.28
CA LYS A 19 23.94 -5.35 -13.81
C LYS A 19 24.68 -6.39 -12.96
N LEU A 20 24.62 -6.25 -11.64
CA LEU A 20 25.26 -7.17 -10.70
C LEU A 20 24.58 -8.55 -10.73
N TYR A 21 23.26 -8.60 -10.82
CA TYR A 21 22.49 -9.82 -11.00
C TYR A 21 22.97 -10.63 -12.21
N TYR A 22 23.09 -10.00 -13.38
CA TYR A 22 23.57 -10.70 -14.59
C TYR A 22 25.04 -11.09 -14.48
N GLN A 23 25.88 -10.26 -13.86
CA GLN A 23 27.27 -10.60 -13.61
C GLN A 23 27.38 -11.86 -12.73
N LYS A 24 26.68 -11.90 -11.60
CA LYS A 24 26.70 -13.03 -10.67
C LYS A 24 26.14 -14.31 -11.29
N LEU A 25 25.13 -14.18 -12.14
CA LEU A 25 24.55 -15.31 -12.87
C LEU A 25 25.50 -15.85 -13.95
N GLN A 26 26.30 -14.97 -14.58
CA GLN A 26 27.34 -15.38 -15.52
C GLN A 26 28.49 -16.10 -14.81
N GLU A 27 28.98 -15.56 -13.69
CA GLU A 27 30.03 -16.18 -12.86
C GLU A 27 29.62 -17.57 -12.33
N TYR A 28 28.32 -17.79 -12.09
CA TYR A 28 27.79 -19.09 -11.70
C TYR A 28 27.79 -20.14 -12.82
N HIS A 29 27.63 -19.71 -14.09
CA HIS A 29 27.59 -20.60 -15.25
C HIS A 29 28.97 -20.88 -15.87
N ASP A 30 30.02 -20.24 -15.37
CA ASP A 30 31.38 -20.43 -15.86
C ASP A 30 31.93 -21.83 -15.52
N GLU A 31 32.99 -22.26 -16.20
CA GLU A 31 33.63 -23.56 -15.96
C GLU A 31 34.14 -23.66 -14.50
N ASP A 32 34.61 -22.53 -13.95
CA ASP A 32 34.97 -22.34 -12.54
C ASP A 32 33.82 -21.66 -11.77
N ALA A 33 32.67 -22.33 -11.68
CA ALA A 33 31.44 -21.77 -11.13
C ALA A 33 31.61 -21.09 -9.75
N ASN A 34 31.33 -19.79 -9.66
CA ASN A 34 31.36 -19.02 -8.41
C ASN A 34 30.04 -19.12 -7.64
N ILE A 35 29.80 -20.28 -7.01
CA ILE A 35 28.58 -20.55 -6.26
C ILE A 35 28.45 -19.63 -5.04
N ASP A 36 29.54 -19.42 -4.31
CA ASP A 36 29.54 -18.62 -3.08
C ASP A 36 29.16 -17.17 -3.38
N GLY A 37 29.74 -16.57 -4.44
CA GLY A 37 29.41 -15.21 -4.83
C GLY A 37 27.96 -15.03 -5.30
N TRP A 38 27.35 -16.04 -5.91
CA TRP A 38 25.92 -16.03 -6.22
C TRP A 38 25.06 -16.15 -4.95
N LEU A 39 25.44 -17.04 -4.03
CA LEU A 39 24.71 -17.28 -2.79
C LEU A 39 24.75 -16.04 -1.87
N GLU A 40 25.90 -15.39 -1.72
CA GLU A 40 26.04 -14.14 -0.97
C GLU A 40 25.11 -13.06 -1.52
N PHE A 41 25.16 -12.80 -2.83
CA PHE A 41 24.29 -11.81 -3.49
C PHE A 41 22.80 -12.14 -3.30
N PHE A 42 22.43 -13.41 -3.39
CA PHE A 42 21.05 -13.83 -3.18
C PHE A 42 20.59 -13.61 -1.74
N LEU A 43 21.41 -13.99 -0.75
CA LEU A 43 21.08 -13.85 0.67
C LEU A 43 21.03 -12.38 1.10
N GLU A 44 21.91 -11.52 0.55
CA GLU A 44 21.82 -10.06 0.72
C GLU A 44 20.49 -9.52 0.20
N GLY A 45 20.07 -9.96 -0.99
CA GLY A 45 18.77 -9.59 -1.55
C GLY A 45 17.60 -10.04 -0.68
N VAL A 46 17.66 -11.25 -0.13
CA VAL A 46 16.63 -11.75 0.81
C VAL A 46 16.59 -10.90 2.08
N ALA A 47 17.75 -10.56 2.65
CA ALA A 47 17.84 -9.73 3.85
C ALA A 47 17.27 -8.32 3.61
N GLU A 48 17.68 -7.65 2.53
CA GLU A 48 17.20 -6.30 2.18
C GLU A 48 15.67 -6.26 2.00
N ILE A 49 15.12 -7.26 1.28
CA ILE A 49 13.68 -7.33 1.04
C ILE A 49 12.91 -7.69 2.31
N ALA A 50 13.47 -8.55 3.18
CA ALA A 50 12.86 -8.84 4.48
C ALA A 50 12.75 -7.58 5.34
N ASP A 51 13.82 -6.79 5.42
CA ASP A 51 13.82 -5.53 6.18
C ASP A 51 12.82 -4.52 5.61
N SER A 52 12.80 -4.34 4.28
CA SER A 52 11.84 -3.47 3.60
C SER A 52 10.38 -3.91 3.82
N SER A 53 10.11 -5.22 3.82
CA SER A 53 8.78 -5.76 4.10
C SER A 53 8.37 -5.52 5.56
N ILE A 54 9.29 -5.72 6.52
CA ILE A 54 9.04 -5.43 7.94
C ILE A 54 8.71 -3.95 8.13
N GLU A 55 9.46 -3.04 7.51
CA GLU A 55 9.21 -1.61 7.57
C GLU A 55 7.83 -1.26 7.01
N THR A 56 7.48 -1.79 5.84
CA THR A 56 6.18 -1.59 5.19
C THR A 56 5.03 -2.10 6.06
N CYS A 57 5.13 -3.32 6.61
CA CYS A 57 4.14 -3.88 7.52
C CYS A 57 3.97 -3.02 8.79
N THR A 58 5.06 -2.49 9.31
CA THR A 58 5.06 -1.61 10.49
C THR A 58 4.31 -0.31 10.18
N LYS A 59 4.61 0.34 9.05
CA LYS A 59 3.90 1.54 8.58
C LYS A 59 2.39 1.30 8.42
N ILE A 60 2.01 0.20 7.78
CA ILE A 60 0.60 -0.17 7.58
C ILE A 60 -0.12 -0.41 8.91
N THR A 61 0.54 -1.11 9.84
CA THR A 61 -0.04 -1.42 11.16
C THR A 61 -0.25 -0.13 11.97
N ALA A 62 0.75 0.74 12.01
CA ALA A 62 0.63 2.04 12.67
C ALA A 62 -0.48 2.91 12.05
N LEU A 63 -0.58 2.93 10.71
CA LEU A 63 -1.63 3.63 9.99
C LEU A 63 -3.02 3.10 10.35
N ARG A 64 -3.19 1.77 10.35
CA ARG A 64 -4.44 1.10 10.73
C ARG A 64 -4.87 1.49 12.14
N ASP A 65 -3.96 1.39 13.11
CA ASP A 65 -4.27 1.65 14.51
C ASP A 65 -4.65 3.12 14.73
N ARG A 66 -3.90 4.04 14.10
CA ARG A 66 -4.22 5.47 14.08
C ARG A 66 -5.62 5.74 13.53
N ASP A 67 -5.95 5.16 12.38
CA ASP A 67 -7.22 5.46 11.70
C ASP A 67 -8.41 4.75 12.36
N PHE A 68 -8.21 3.56 12.92
CA PHE A 68 -9.23 2.89 13.72
C PHE A 68 -9.55 3.69 14.99
N ALA A 69 -8.55 4.31 15.62
CA ALA A 69 -8.76 5.20 16.77
C ALA A 69 -9.59 6.45 16.40
N LYS A 70 -9.45 6.99 15.17
CA LYS A 70 -10.30 8.10 14.70
C LYS A 70 -11.78 7.72 14.68
N MET A 71 -12.10 6.46 14.37
CA MET A 71 -13.49 5.97 14.27
C MET A 71 -14.16 5.77 15.61
N GLN A 72 -13.40 5.51 16.67
CA GLN A 72 -13.93 5.38 18.03
C GLN A 72 -14.58 6.68 18.54
N LYS A 73 -14.26 7.82 17.91
CA LYS A 73 -14.86 9.13 18.21
C LYS A 73 -16.22 9.35 17.53
N LEU A 74 -16.66 8.42 16.67
CA LEU A 74 -17.96 8.46 16.00
C LEU A 74 -19.04 7.77 16.86
N GLY A 75 -20.32 8.09 16.61
CA GLY A 75 -21.43 7.34 17.20
C GLY A 75 -21.41 5.86 16.78
N LYS A 76 -21.88 4.96 17.67
CA LYS A 76 -21.73 3.49 17.57
C LYS A 76 -22.01 2.90 16.17
N LYS A 77 -23.16 3.21 15.57
CA LYS A 77 -23.57 2.72 14.23
C LYS A 77 -22.72 3.30 13.10
N SER A 78 -22.27 4.54 13.25
CA SER A 78 -21.40 5.21 12.29
C SER A 78 -19.96 4.68 12.35
N ALA A 79 -19.49 4.27 13.54
CA ALA A 79 -18.17 3.69 13.73
C ALA A 79 -18.04 2.31 13.05
N GLU A 80 -19.03 1.42 13.24
CA GLU A 80 -19.03 0.08 12.64
C GLU A 80 -18.95 0.12 11.11
N SER A 81 -19.85 0.88 10.47
CA SER A 81 -19.86 1.02 9.00
C SER A 81 -18.57 1.65 8.46
N THR A 82 -18.02 2.65 9.14
CA THR A 82 -16.75 3.27 8.73
C THR A 82 -15.58 2.30 8.85
N LEU A 83 -15.55 1.47 9.89
CA LEU A 83 -14.51 0.47 10.11
C LEU A 83 -14.48 -0.56 8.97
N GLU A 84 -15.63 -1.06 8.56
CA GLU A 84 -15.72 -2.00 7.44
C GLU A 84 -15.24 -1.38 6.12
N ILE A 85 -15.60 -0.12 5.86
CA ILE A 85 -15.14 0.59 4.66
C ILE A 85 -13.62 0.75 4.68
N VAL A 86 -13.03 1.16 5.80
CA VAL A 86 -11.59 1.36 5.88
C VAL A 86 -10.83 0.04 5.75
N ARG A 87 -11.37 -1.07 6.27
CA ARG A 87 -10.84 -2.41 5.98
C ARG A 87 -10.81 -2.71 4.49
N LYS A 88 -11.88 -2.38 3.75
CA LYS A 88 -11.93 -2.53 2.29
C LYS A 88 -10.94 -1.59 1.57
N LEU A 89 -10.67 -0.40 2.10
CA LEU A 89 -9.71 0.54 1.53
C LEU A 89 -8.26 0.01 1.56
N PHE A 90 -7.90 -0.85 2.51
CA PHE A 90 -6.58 -1.52 2.48
C PHE A 90 -6.41 -2.47 1.28
N SER A 91 -7.52 -3.02 0.77
CA SER A 91 -7.51 -3.86 -0.45
C SER A 91 -7.72 -3.04 -1.72
N GLN A 92 -8.51 -1.97 -1.65
CA GLN A 92 -8.79 -1.08 -2.78
C GLN A 92 -8.69 0.38 -2.32
N PRO A 93 -7.49 1.00 -2.39
CA PRO A 93 -7.27 2.32 -1.82
C PRO A 93 -7.76 3.47 -2.70
N ILE A 94 -8.07 3.20 -3.97
CA ILE A 94 -8.63 4.19 -4.90
C ILE A 94 -10.05 3.76 -5.23
N ILE A 95 -11.01 4.63 -4.93
CA ILE A 95 -12.44 4.36 -5.08
C ILE A 95 -13.18 5.55 -5.68
N GLY A 96 -14.33 5.30 -6.29
CA GLY A 96 -15.33 6.31 -6.57
C GLY A 96 -16.59 6.09 -5.74
N VAL A 97 -17.62 6.87 -6.06
CA VAL A 97 -18.92 6.78 -5.38
C VAL A 97 -19.63 5.46 -5.68
N ALA A 98 -19.43 4.89 -6.87
CA ALA A 98 -20.01 3.60 -7.25
C ALA A 98 -19.54 2.46 -6.35
N GLU A 99 -18.24 2.39 -6.04
CA GLU A 99 -17.71 1.40 -5.10
C GLU A 99 -18.23 1.61 -3.69
N MET A 100 -18.36 2.87 -3.25
CA MET A 100 -18.95 3.19 -1.95
C MET A 100 -20.40 2.71 -1.84
N MET A 101 -21.22 2.95 -2.88
CA MET A 101 -22.60 2.44 -2.94
C MET A 101 -22.64 0.91 -2.86
N LYS A 102 -21.74 0.22 -3.59
CA LYS A 102 -21.65 -1.24 -3.56
C LYS A 102 -21.27 -1.76 -2.16
N TRP A 103 -20.39 -1.06 -1.45
CA TRP A 103 -19.93 -1.48 -0.13
C TRP A 103 -20.94 -1.21 0.98
N THR A 104 -21.69 -0.12 0.91
CA THR A 104 -22.62 0.27 1.98
C THR A 104 -24.08 -0.05 1.68
N GLY A 105 -24.44 -0.37 0.43
CA GLY A 105 -25.81 -0.51 -0.02
C GLY A 105 -26.61 0.80 -0.03
N PHE A 106 -25.94 1.95 0.11
CA PHE A 106 -26.60 3.26 0.14
C PHE A 106 -26.89 3.79 -1.26
N THR A 107 -27.86 4.69 -1.34
CA THR A 107 -28.08 5.52 -2.53
C THR A 107 -26.88 6.47 -2.75
N ALA A 108 -26.76 7.03 -3.96
CA ALA A 108 -25.65 7.95 -4.27
C ALA A 108 -25.50 9.11 -3.26
N PRO A 109 -26.58 9.81 -2.82
CA PRO A 109 -26.46 10.85 -1.79
C PRO A 109 -25.92 10.30 -0.45
N GLY A 110 -26.32 9.08 -0.07
CA GLY A 110 -25.81 8.42 1.13
C GLY A 110 -24.33 8.07 1.02
N ALA A 111 -23.90 7.57 -0.14
CA ALA A 111 -22.50 7.29 -0.43
C ALA A 111 -21.64 8.57 -0.40
N TYR A 112 -22.12 9.69 -0.97
CA TYR A 112 -21.42 10.98 -0.88
C TYR A 112 -21.27 11.47 0.57
N LYS A 113 -22.28 11.29 1.42
CA LYS A 113 -22.17 11.60 2.86
C LYS A 113 -21.08 10.77 3.55
N VAL A 114 -20.97 9.49 3.19
CA VAL A 114 -19.93 8.61 3.73
C VAL A 114 -18.54 9.05 3.26
N VAL A 115 -18.38 9.37 1.96
CA VAL A 115 -17.13 9.92 1.42
C VAL A 115 -16.76 11.22 2.11
N GLY A 116 -17.71 12.15 2.28
CA GLY A 116 -17.48 13.43 2.99
C GLY A 116 -16.94 13.20 4.41
N ARG A 117 -17.60 12.33 5.18
CA ARG A 117 -17.12 11.95 6.51
C ARG A 117 -15.70 11.36 6.51
N LEU A 118 -15.34 10.53 5.53
CA LEU A 118 -13.98 9.98 5.41
C LEU A 118 -12.96 11.05 5.04
N LYS A 119 -13.35 12.07 4.26
CA LYS A 119 -12.52 13.25 4.00
C LYS A 119 -12.30 14.07 5.27
N ASP A 120 -13.35 14.30 6.05
CA ASP A 120 -13.26 15.06 7.30
C ASP A 120 -12.34 14.36 8.33
N LEU A 121 -12.33 13.03 8.33
CA LEU A 121 -11.42 12.21 9.13
C LEU A 121 -9.99 12.13 8.55
N LYS A 122 -9.72 12.81 7.43
CA LYS A 122 -8.46 12.75 6.69
C LYS A 122 -8.04 11.32 6.33
N ILE A 123 -9.03 10.51 5.92
CA ILE A 123 -8.82 9.15 5.42
C ILE A 123 -8.83 9.17 3.89
N LEU A 124 -9.78 9.89 3.28
CA LEU A 124 -9.85 10.03 1.83
C LEU A 124 -9.47 11.43 1.38
N GLU A 125 -8.75 11.51 0.26
CA GLU A 125 -8.43 12.74 -0.46
C GLU A 125 -8.95 12.64 -1.91
N PRO A 126 -9.38 13.73 -2.54
CA PRO A 126 -9.71 13.71 -3.96
C PRO A 126 -8.45 13.37 -4.76
N LEU A 127 -8.59 12.46 -5.73
CA LEU A 127 -7.52 12.09 -6.65
C LEU A 127 -7.69 12.86 -7.96
N GLY A 128 -6.90 13.92 -8.12
CA GLY A 128 -7.01 14.86 -9.24
C GLY A 128 -8.28 15.71 -9.20
N ASP A 129 -8.44 16.56 -10.23
CA ASP A 129 -9.51 17.56 -10.33
C ASP A 129 -10.53 17.15 -11.41
N ALA A 130 -11.41 16.20 -11.08
CA ALA A 130 -12.40 15.66 -12.01
C ALA A 130 -13.83 16.06 -11.64
N ASP A 131 -14.50 16.83 -12.50
CA ASP A 131 -15.89 17.26 -12.29
C ASP A 131 -16.90 16.10 -12.34
N TYR A 132 -16.62 15.06 -13.14
CA TYR A 132 -17.45 13.86 -13.26
C TYR A 132 -16.66 12.60 -12.96
N GLY A 133 -17.27 11.68 -12.20
CA GLY A 133 -16.61 10.42 -11.86
C GLY A 133 -15.44 10.57 -10.88
N GLN A 134 -15.44 11.61 -10.04
CA GLN A 134 -14.39 11.90 -9.05
C GLN A 134 -13.97 10.64 -8.30
N LYS A 135 -12.66 10.36 -8.37
CA LYS A 135 -12.01 9.30 -7.59
C LYS A 135 -11.42 9.90 -6.32
N TYR A 136 -11.34 9.05 -5.31
CA TYR A 136 -10.81 9.36 -3.99
C TYR A 136 -9.77 8.32 -3.65
N VAL A 137 -8.69 8.76 -3.02
CA VAL A 137 -7.57 7.92 -2.63
C VAL A 137 -7.41 7.92 -1.11
N TYR A 138 -7.16 6.74 -0.54
CA TYR A 138 -6.64 6.60 0.81
C TYR A 138 -5.15 6.96 0.80
N ALA A 139 -4.88 8.26 0.74
CA ALA A 139 -3.57 8.80 0.39
C ALA A 139 -2.44 8.33 1.30
N ASP A 140 -2.67 8.33 2.63
CA ASP A 140 -1.68 7.88 3.61
C ASP A 140 -1.31 6.39 3.48
N TYR A 141 -2.23 5.56 2.97
CA TYR A 141 -1.91 4.17 2.68
C TYR A 141 -1.21 4.03 1.34
N TYR A 142 -1.70 4.73 0.32
CA TYR A 142 -1.15 4.65 -1.04
C TYR A 142 0.31 5.13 -1.10
N GLU A 143 0.65 6.20 -0.38
CA GLU A 143 2.01 6.74 -0.35
C GLU A 143 3.05 5.81 0.30
N ILE A 144 2.63 4.78 1.05
CA ILE A 144 3.55 3.78 1.59
C ILE A 144 4.21 3.00 0.44
N PHE A 145 3.53 2.86 -0.70
CA PHE A 145 3.98 2.06 -1.84
C PHE A 145 4.49 2.88 -3.02
N ASP A 146 4.14 4.17 -3.10
CA ASP A 146 4.47 5.03 -4.24
C ASP A 146 5.20 6.30 -3.77
N ASP A 147 6.54 6.30 -3.94
CA ASP A 147 7.40 7.43 -3.60
C ASP A 147 7.10 8.66 -4.48
N ALA A 148 6.78 8.47 -5.76
CA ALA A 148 6.49 9.59 -6.67
C ALA A 148 5.16 10.28 -6.29
N PHE A 149 4.16 9.51 -5.88
CA PHE A 149 2.93 10.04 -5.31
C PHE A 149 3.21 10.78 -3.99
N ARG A 150 4.02 10.20 -3.09
CA ARG A 150 4.41 10.83 -1.82
C ARG A 150 5.07 12.20 -2.04
N ASP A 151 6.03 12.27 -2.97
CA ASP A 151 6.75 13.51 -3.29
C ASP A 151 5.83 14.56 -3.92
N THR A 152 4.92 14.14 -4.80
CA THR A 152 3.94 15.03 -5.42
C THR A 152 2.96 15.58 -4.37
N ARG A 153 2.44 14.72 -3.50
CA ARG A 153 1.53 15.09 -2.41
C ARG A 153 2.19 16.02 -1.39
N ALA A 154 3.47 15.82 -1.09
CA ALA A 154 4.22 16.69 -0.19
C ALA A 154 4.37 18.13 -0.72
N LYS A 155 4.47 18.32 -2.04
CA LYS A 155 4.56 19.64 -2.69
C LYS A 155 3.24 20.40 -2.73
N LEU A 156 2.12 19.71 -2.57
CA LEU A 156 0.76 20.29 -2.57
C LEU A 156 0.30 20.73 -1.16
N LYS A 157 1.07 20.40 -0.11
CA LYS A 157 0.82 20.78 1.28
C LYS A 157 1.60 22.04 1.64
#